data_AF-A0A3D4DQI8-F1
#
_entry.id   AF-A0A3D4DQI8-F1
#
_cell.length_a   1.000
_cell.length_b   1.000
_cell.length_c   1.000
_cell.angle_alpha   90.00
_cell.angle_beta   90.00
_cell.angle_gamma   90.00
#
_symmetry.space_group_name_H-M   'P 1'
#
loop_
_entity.id
_entity.type
_entity.pdbx_description
1 polymer ?
#
loop_
_entity_poly.entity_id
_entity_poly.type
_entity_poly.pdbx_seq_one_letter_code
_entity_poly.pdbx_strand_id
1 'polypeptide(L)'
;MKATGEILDAVERDDHIYIKGNATAAYALVSPEVARVEPEVYFFNNSFFVFVDSIDAEAPVAIDWRLHANQEYQLGKSSFRNTGEKAGFYGELLWSEGGAPSLSQETGFPGVDPSEYEGLPVSTCLTARFPNANRHRIVTLLVPHRQDDPRRIFHFVDDQG
;
A
#
# COMPACT_ATOMS: atom_id res chain seq x y z
N MET A 1 2.91 26.32 4.03
CA MET A 1 2.99 24.84 4.04
C MET A 1 3.58 24.43 2.69
N LYS A 2 4.64 23.61 2.64
CA LYS A 2 5.27 23.20 1.36
C LYS A 2 5.17 21.71 1.06
N ALA A 3 4.98 20.86 2.07
CA ALA A 3 4.71 19.43 1.93
C ALA A 3 3.27 19.16 2.36
N THR A 4 2.35 19.08 1.39
CA THR A 4 0.90 18.92 1.62
C THR A 4 0.30 17.96 0.61
N GLY A 5 -0.90 17.48 0.90
CA GLY A 5 -1.75 16.80 -0.07
C GLY A 5 -3.18 17.34 -0.03
N GLU A 6 -4.00 16.89 -0.97
CA GLU A 6 -5.41 17.23 -1.09
C GLU A 6 -6.24 16.03 -1.53
N ILE A 7 -7.55 16.05 -1.22
CA ILE A 7 -8.52 15.12 -1.78
C ILE A 7 -9.04 15.74 -3.08
N LEU A 8 -8.83 15.04 -4.19
CA LEU A 8 -9.31 15.44 -5.51
C LEU A 8 -10.76 15.04 -5.73
N ASP A 9 -11.15 13.86 -5.23
CA ASP A 9 -12.51 13.34 -5.36
C ASP A 9 -12.85 12.37 -4.20
N ALA A 10 -14.12 12.32 -3.85
CA ALA A 10 -14.67 11.38 -2.86
C ALA A 10 -16.14 11.13 -3.18
N VAL A 11 -16.46 9.92 -3.64
CA VAL A 11 -17.78 9.56 -4.18
C VAL A 11 -18.25 8.25 -3.56
N GLU A 12 -19.49 8.23 -3.11
CA GLU A 12 -20.20 6.99 -2.77
C GLU A 12 -21.03 6.53 -3.97
N ARG A 13 -20.94 5.25 -4.29
CA ARG A 13 -21.72 4.56 -5.33
C ARG A 13 -22.35 3.31 -4.73
N ASP A 14 -23.29 2.72 -5.45
CA ASP A 14 -24.07 1.57 -4.98
C ASP A 14 -23.19 0.36 -4.60
N ASP A 15 -22.08 0.15 -5.29
CA ASP A 15 -21.19 -1.01 -5.13
C ASP A 15 -19.84 -0.68 -4.48
N HIS A 16 -19.47 0.60 -4.38
CA HIS A 16 -18.23 1.02 -3.73
C HIS A 16 -18.20 2.50 -3.31
N ILE A 17 -17.30 2.78 -2.37
CA ILE A 17 -16.83 4.14 -2.09
C ILE A 17 -15.50 4.35 -2.82
N TYR A 18 -15.35 5.48 -3.49
CA TYR A 18 -14.15 5.91 -4.20
C TYR A 18 -13.56 7.17 -3.56
N ILE A 19 -12.26 7.19 -3.35
CA ILE A 19 -11.52 8.37 -2.88
C ILE A 19 -10.25 8.50 -3.71
N LYS A 20 -9.95 9.73 -4.16
CA LYS A 20 -8.70 10.06 -4.85
C LYS A 20 -7.99 11.20 -4.16
N GLY A 21 -6.70 11.01 -3.89
CA GLY A 21 -5.82 12.04 -3.35
C GLY A 21 -4.79 12.53 -4.36
N ASN A 22 -4.18 13.68 -4.06
CA ASN A 22 -2.96 14.16 -4.67
C ASN A 22 -1.96 14.50 -3.56
N ALA A 23 -0.86 13.76 -3.53
CA ALA A 23 0.23 13.94 -2.57
C ALA A 23 1.50 14.50 -3.21
N THR A 24 1.47 14.92 -4.48
CA THR A 24 2.67 15.30 -5.25
C THR A 24 3.53 16.35 -4.52
N ALA A 25 2.91 17.41 -3.99
CA ALA A 25 3.62 18.45 -3.25
C ALA A 25 4.26 17.94 -1.94
N ALA A 26 3.72 16.88 -1.33
CA ALA A 26 4.30 16.28 -0.13
C ALA A 26 5.66 15.63 -0.39
N TYR A 27 5.89 15.10 -1.60
CA TYR A 27 7.14 14.43 -1.98
C TYR A 27 8.18 15.36 -2.59
N ALA A 28 7.75 16.49 -3.18
CA ALA A 28 8.60 17.37 -3.97
C ALA A 28 9.85 17.92 -3.24
N LEU A 29 9.86 17.99 -1.91
CA LEU A 29 11.01 18.51 -1.16
C LEU A 29 12.22 17.56 -1.18
N VAL A 30 11.97 16.24 -1.16
CA VAL A 30 13.00 15.20 -1.01
C VAL A 30 13.12 14.30 -2.25
N SER A 31 12.12 14.36 -3.13
CA SER A 31 12.09 13.64 -4.41
C SER A 31 11.59 14.58 -5.51
N PRO A 32 12.35 15.64 -5.86
CA PRO A 32 11.94 16.64 -6.83
C PRO A 32 11.72 16.08 -8.24
N GLU A 33 12.28 14.91 -8.56
CA GLU A 33 12.08 14.19 -9.81
C GLU A 33 10.67 13.58 -9.93
N VAL A 34 9.90 13.50 -8.84
CA VAL A 34 8.54 12.96 -8.84
C VAL A 34 7.56 14.05 -9.27
N ALA A 35 6.93 13.85 -10.42
CA ALA A 35 6.00 14.80 -11.04
C ALA A 35 4.53 14.55 -10.68
N ARG A 36 4.19 13.33 -10.21
CA ARG A 36 2.83 12.96 -9.81
C ARG A 36 2.84 11.91 -8.71
N VAL A 37 2.03 12.09 -7.67
CA VAL A 37 1.68 11.06 -6.68
C VAL A 37 0.19 11.12 -6.37
N GLU A 38 -0.56 10.18 -6.92
CA GLU A 38 -2.02 10.11 -6.78
C GLU A 38 -2.45 8.72 -6.30
N PRO A 39 -2.77 8.57 -5.00
CA PRO A 39 -3.40 7.35 -4.50
C PRO A 39 -4.92 7.40 -4.73
N GLU A 40 -5.47 6.27 -5.14
CA GLU A 40 -6.91 6.02 -5.20
C GLU A 40 -7.26 4.85 -4.28
N VAL A 41 -8.38 4.98 -3.58
CA VAL A 41 -8.91 3.95 -2.67
C VAL A 41 -10.34 3.62 -3.07
N TYR A 42 -10.58 2.34 -3.31
CA TYR A 42 -11.89 1.79 -3.57
C TYR A 42 -12.26 0.87 -2.41
N PHE A 43 -13.40 1.13 -1.76
CA PHE A 43 -13.97 0.24 -0.75
C PHE A 43 -15.21 -0.45 -1.31
N PHE A 44 -15.06 -1.71 -1.71
CA PHE A 44 -16.08 -2.47 -2.43
C PHE A 44 -16.99 -3.24 -1.47
N ASN A 45 -18.30 -3.16 -1.73
CA ASN A 45 -19.35 -3.98 -1.10
C ASN A 45 -19.23 -4.08 0.43
N ASN A 46 -18.79 -3.00 1.07
CA ASN A 46 -18.50 -2.94 2.50
C ASN A 46 -17.60 -4.08 3.01
N SER A 47 -16.65 -4.56 2.18
CA SER A 47 -15.91 -5.80 2.47
C SER A 47 -14.41 -5.73 2.25
N PHE A 48 -13.92 -5.08 1.19
CA PHE A 48 -12.48 -5.10 0.87
C PHE A 48 -12.05 -3.82 0.18
N PHE A 49 -10.74 -3.60 0.19
CA PHE A 49 -10.12 -2.42 -0.40
C PHE A 49 -9.32 -2.78 -1.65
N VAL A 50 -9.38 -1.91 -2.64
CA VAL A 50 -8.40 -1.87 -3.73
C VAL A 50 -7.74 -0.50 -3.71
N PHE A 51 -6.41 -0.50 -3.66
CA PHE A 51 -5.59 0.70 -3.76
C PHE A 51 -5.02 0.76 -5.17
N VAL A 52 -5.07 1.93 -5.79
CA VAL A 52 -4.39 2.20 -7.06
C VAL A 52 -3.45 3.38 -6.84
N ASP A 53 -2.15 3.11 -6.86
CA ASP A 53 -1.13 4.14 -6.70
C ASP A 53 -0.58 4.54 -8.07
N SER A 54 -0.77 5.82 -8.42
CA SER A 54 -0.29 6.43 -9.64
C SER A 54 0.89 7.36 -9.37
N ILE A 55 2.10 6.93 -9.74
CA ILE A 55 3.32 7.74 -9.61
C ILE A 55 3.95 7.97 -10.99
N ASP A 56 4.27 9.23 -11.30
CA ASP A 56 5.05 9.60 -12.49
C ASP A 56 6.30 10.38 -12.04
N ALA A 57 7.42 10.11 -12.69
CA ALA A 57 8.70 10.74 -12.41
C ALA A 57 9.46 11.08 -13.71
N GLU A 58 10.23 12.16 -13.67
CA GLU A 58 11.06 12.63 -14.77
C GLU A 58 12.29 11.72 -15.00
N ALA A 59 12.71 11.00 -13.97
CA ALA A 59 13.77 10.00 -14.00
C ALA A 59 13.28 8.66 -13.40
N PRO A 60 13.91 7.51 -13.74
CA PRO A 60 13.54 6.24 -13.13
C PRO A 60 13.73 6.26 -11.60
N VAL A 61 12.65 5.97 -10.86
CA VAL A 61 12.66 5.88 -9.39
C VAL A 61 12.09 4.54 -8.94
N ALA A 62 12.58 4.03 -7.81
CA ALA A 62 12.03 2.88 -7.12
C ALA A 62 10.93 3.33 -6.16
N ILE A 63 9.93 2.46 -5.96
CA ILE A 63 8.82 2.72 -5.03
C ILE A 63 8.84 1.68 -3.93
N ASP A 64 8.77 2.14 -2.68
CA ASP A 64 8.51 1.31 -1.51
C ASP A 64 7.05 1.50 -1.10
N TRP A 65 6.20 0.50 -1.36
CA TRP A 65 4.86 0.45 -0.77
C TRP A 65 4.96 -0.18 0.62
N ARG A 66 4.39 0.47 1.64
CA ARG A 66 4.61 0.09 3.05
C ARG A 66 3.32 -0.13 3.81
N LEU A 67 3.32 -1.13 4.68
CA LEU A 67 2.19 -1.43 5.56
C LEU A 67 2.68 -1.86 6.95
N HIS A 68 2.14 -1.24 7.99
CA HIS A 68 2.49 -1.55 9.39
C HIS A 68 1.43 -2.42 10.05
N ALA A 69 1.88 -3.39 10.83
CA ALA A 69 1.03 -4.20 11.70
C ALA A 69 1.75 -4.51 13.01
N ASN A 70 0.99 -4.95 14.02
CA ASN A 70 1.54 -5.27 15.35
C ASN A 70 2.23 -6.64 15.41
N GLN A 71 2.13 -7.45 14.35
CA GLN A 71 2.77 -8.75 14.24
C GLN A 71 3.45 -8.88 12.89
N GLU A 72 4.40 -9.82 12.80
CA GLU A 72 5.03 -10.17 11.55
C GLU A 72 4.02 -10.71 10.53
N TYR A 73 4.36 -10.49 9.25
CA TYR A 73 3.61 -10.96 8.11
C TYR A 73 4.10 -12.33 7.67
N GLN A 74 3.17 -13.15 7.19
CA GLN A 74 3.48 -14.29 6.32
C GLN A 74 3.62 -13.75 4.89
N LEU A 75 4.82 -13.81 4.33
CA LEU A 75 5.12 -13.30 2.99
C LEU A 75 5.03 -14.41 1.94
N GLY A 76 4.27 -14.16 0.88
CA GLY A 76 4.30 -14.91 -0.37
C GLY A 76 5.12 -14.20 -1.44
N LYS A 77 4.96 -14.61 -2.70
CA LYS A 77 5.67 -13.97 -3.83
C LYS A 77 5.18 -12.55 -4.10
N SER A 78 3.86 -12.35 -4.11
CA SER A 78 3.19 -11.06 -4.36
C SER A 78 2.04 -10.82 -3.38
N SER A 79 1.98 -11.60 -2.30
CA SER A 79 0.93 -11.53 -1.30
C SER A 79 1.52 -11.50 0.10
N PHE A 80 0.77 -10.97 1.06
CA PHE A 80 1.13 -10.97 2.46
C PHE A 80 -0.10 -11.24 3.32
N ARG A 81 0.09 -11.79 4.51
CA ARG A 81 -0.98 -12.00 5.49
C ARG A 81 -0.50 -11.60 6.87
N ASN A 82 -1.34 -10.87 7.59
CA ASN A 82 -1.17 -10.61 9.01
C ASN A 82 -2.39 -11.18 9.75
N THR A 83 -2.13 -11.90 10.85
CA THR A 83 -3.16 -12.59 11.63
C THR A 83 -3.09 -12.08 13.06
N GLY A 84 -4.15 -11.43 13.52
CA GLY A 84 -4.36 -11.06 14.91
C GLY A 84 -5.19 -12.09 15.67
N GLU A 85 -5.60 -11.72 16.89
CA GLU A 85 -6.34 -12.60 17.82
C GLU A 85 -7.84 -12.79 17.47
N LYS A 86 -8.44 -11.82 16.77
CA LYS A 86 -9.88 -11.84 16.42
C LYS A 86 -10.14 -11.58 14.94
N ALA A 87 -9.18 -10.96 14.28
CA ALA A 87 -9.27 -10.56 12.89
C ALA A 87 -7.88 -10.65 12.26
N GLY A 88 -7.86 -10.74 10.95
CA GLY A 88 -6.66 -10.65 10.15
C GLY A 88 -6.98 -10.01 8.82
N PHE A 89 -5.96 -9.89 8.00
CA PHE A 89 -6.13 -9.52 6.60
C PHE A 89 -5.07 -10.22 5.78
N TYR A 90 -5.38 -10.37 4.49
CA TYR A 90 -4.34 -10.59 3.50
C TYR A 90 -4.37 -9.43 2.52
N GLY A 91 -3.22 -9.18 1.91
CA GLY A 91 -3.13 -8.32 0.74
C GLY A 91 -2.40 -9.01 -0.39
N GLU A 92 -2.63 -8.52 -1.60
CA GLU A 92 -2.06 -9.06 -2.82
C GLU A 92 -1.76 -7.92 -3.79
N LEU A 93 -0.53 -7.87 -4.30
CA LEU A 93 -0.10 -6.93 -5.31
C LEU A 93 -0.54 -7.51 -6.66
N LEU A 94 -1.67 -7.01 -7.15
CA LEU A 94 -2.40 -7.57 -8.29
C LEU A 94 -1.68 -7.30 -9.60
N TRP A 95 -1.16 -6.07 -9.75
CA TRP A 95 -0.52 -5.62 -10.97
C TRP A 95 0.40 -4.44 -10.72
N SER A 96 1.43 -4.30 -11.55
CA SER A 96 2.38 -3.18 -11.54
C SER A 96 2.97 -2.95 -12.92
N GLU A 97 2.78 -1.75 -13.46
CA GLU A 97 3.38 -1.33 -14.74
C GLU A 97 4.92 -1.38 -14.71
N GLY A 98 5.52 -0.98 -13.57
CA GLY A 98 6.97 -0.89 -13.41
C GLY A 98 7.67 -2.24 -13.26
N GLY A 99 6.91 -3.34 -13.11
CA GLY A 99 7.44 -4.67 -12.85
C GLY A 99 7.11 -5.19 -11.45
N ALA A 100 7.41 -6.46 -11.21
CA ALA A 100 7.05 -7.15 -9.98
C ALA A 100 7.89 -6.64 -8.78
N PRO A 101 7.27 -6.49 -7.59
CA PRO A 101 7.96 -6.08 -6.39
C PRO A 101 8.70 -7.24 -5.72
N SER A 102 9.70 -6.92 -4.89
CA SER A 102 10.22 -7.82 -3.86
C SER A 102 9.60 -7.47 -2.50
N LEU A 103 9.14 -8.49 -1.78
CA LEU A 103 8.56 -8.32 -0.43
C LEU A 103 9.63 -8.57 0.63
N SER A 104 9.74 -7.64 1.58
CA SER A 104 10.52 -7.78 2.80
C SER A 104 9.76 -7.17 3.98
N GLN A 105 10.20 -7.45 5.20
CA GLN A 105 9.65 -6.80 6.38
C GLN A 105 10.75 -6.55 7.40
N GLU A 106 10.53 -5.55 8.26
CA GLU A 106 11.42 -5.21 9.36
C GLU A 106 10.60 -4.96 10.62
N THR A 107 10.93 -5.68 11.70
CA THR A 107 10.33 -5.51 13.02
C THR A 107 11.17 -4.52 13.83
N GLY A 108 10.53 -3.48 14.37
CA GLY A 108 11.22 -2.39 15.05
C GLY A 108 11.00 -1.04 14.40
N PHE A 109 11.80 -0.06 14.85
CA PHE A 109 11.75 1.32 14.40
C PHE A 109 13.16 1.73 13.95
N PRO A 110 13.55 1.49 12.69
CA PRO A 110 14.90 1.75 12.21
C PRO A 110 15.32 3.21 12.41
N GLY A 111 16.50 3.41 13.02
CA GLY A 111 17.03 4.74 13.33
C GLY A 111 16.48 5.38 14.61
N VAL A 112 15.62 4.69 15.36
CA VAL A 112 15.14 5.13 16.68
C VAL A 112 15.94 4.42 17.78
N ASP A 113 16.26 5.13 18.86
CA ASP A 113 16.94 4.55 20.02
C ASP A 113 16.00 3.53 20.74
N PRO A 114 16.43 2.26 20.93
CA PRO A 114 15.62 1.25 21.63
C PRO A 114 15.15 1.64 23.04
N SER A 115 15.89 2.51 23.73
CA SER A 115 15.50 2.97 25.07
C SER A 115 14.26 3.85 25.06
N GLU A 116 13.91 4.47 23.91
CA GLU A 116 12.70 5.29 23.79
C GLU A 116 11.41 4.46 23.79
N TYR A 117 11.50 3.15 23.51
CA TYR A 117 10.34 2.25 23.46
C TYR A 117 10.50 0.99 24.32
N GLU A 118 11.38 1.04 25.31
CA GLU A 118 11.57 -0.08 26.24
C GLU A 118 10.25 -0.45 26.94
N GLY A 119 9.91 -1.75 26.89
CA GLY A 119 8.68 -2.29 27.49
C GLY A 119 7.39 -2.00 26.70
N LEU A 120 7.47 -1.32 25.55
CA LEU A 120 6.31 -1.05 24.69
C LEU A 120 6.16 -2.09 23.56
N PRO A 121 4.95 -2.27 23.01
CA PRO A 121 4.75 -3.11 21.83
C PRO A 121 5.56 -2.62 20.63
N VAL A 122 6.19 -3.54 19.92
CA VAL A 122 7.00 -3.27 18.73
C VAL A 122 6.25 -3.73 17.48
N SER A 123 6.09 -2.83 16.51
CA SER A 123 5.40 -3.12 15.25
C SER A 123 6.36 -3.65 14.17
N THR A 124 5.78 -4.25 13.13
CA THR A 124 6.48 -4.70 11.92
C THR A 124 6.03 -3.89 10.72
N CYS A 125 6.98 -3.42 9.91
CA CYS A 125 6.72 -2.76 8.63
C CYS A 125 7.00 -3.74 7.48
N LEU A 126 5.97 -4.08 6.70
CA LEU A 126 6.12 -4.67 5.38
C LEU A 126 6.62 -3.61 4.39
N THR A 127 7.53 -3.99 3.51
CA THR A 127 7.93 -3.20 2.34
C THR A 127 7.78 -4.06 1.08
N ALA A 128 7.01 -3.57 0.12
CA ALA A 128 7.01 -4.06 -1.25
C ALA A 128 7.82 -3.08 -2.12
N ARG A 129 9.01 -3.50 -2.53
CA ARG A 129 9.94 -2.68 -3.31
C ARG A 129 9.80 -2.96 -4.79
N PHE A 130 9.33 -1.97 -5.54
CA PHE A 130 9.22 -1.99 -7.00
C PHE A 130 10.54 -1.52 -7.63
N PRO A 131 10.92 -2.06 -8.80
CA PRO A 131 12.15 -1.66 -9.50
C PRO A 131 12.05 -0.21 -10.02
N ASN A 132 13.19 0.34 -10.46
CA ASN A 132 13.21 1.68 -11.03
C ASN A 132 12.37 1.77 -12.31
N ALA A 133 11.44 2.73 -12.35
CA ALA A 133 10.68 3.10 -13.55
C ALA A 133 10.28 4.58 -13.49
N ASN A 134 10.05 5.19 -14.65
CA ASN A 134 9.53 6.57 -14.73
C ASN A 134 8.02 6.62 -14.42
N ARG A 135 7.33 5.49 -14.54
CA ARG A 135 5.89 5.38 -14.36
C ARG A 135 5.57 4.15 -13.55
N HIS A 136 4.80 4.35 -12.49
CA HIS A 136 4.25 3.29 -11.64
C HIS A 136 2.74 3.41 -11.59
N ARG A 137 2.09 2.30 -11.90
CA ARG A 137 0.68 2.09 -11.67
C ARG A 137 0.58 0.78 -10.91
N ILE A 138 0.35 0.87 -9.62
CA ILE A 138 0.40 -0.27 -8.70
C ILE A 138 -1.01 -0.53 -8.21
N VAL A 139 -1.48 -1.76 -8.33
CA VAL A 139 -2.80 -2.18 -7.85
C VAL A 139 -2.63 -3.16 -6.69
N THR A 140 -3.16 -2.80 -5.53
CA THR A 140 -3.08 -3.63 -4.31
C THR A 140 -4.48 -3.96 -3.80
N LEU A 141 -4.76 -5.25 -3.63
CA LEU A 141 -5.94 -5.75 -2.94
C LEU A 141 -5.64 -5.88 -1.45
N LEU A 142 -6.58 -5.51 -0.59
CA LEU A 142 -6.53 -5.76 0.85
C LEU A 142 -7.87 -6.24 1.38
N VAL A 143 -7.89 -7.44 1.96
CA VAL A 143 -9.11 -8.13 2.39
C VAL A 143 -9.06 -8.40 3.89
N PRO A 144 -9.67 -7.52 4.71
CA PRO A 144 -9.88 -7.79 6.11
C PRO A 144 -10.92 -8.90 6.29
N HIS A 145 -10.75 -9.68 7.34
CA HIS A 145 -11.68 -10.74 7.71
C HIS A 145 -11.64 -11.03 9.21
N ARG A 146 -12.72 -11.57 9.74
CA ARG A 146 -12.70 -12.15 11.08
C ARG A 146 -11.89 -13.45 11.03
N GLN A 147 -11.24 -13.80 12.15
CA GLN A 147 -10.41 -15.01 12.18
C GLN A 147 -11.24 -16.30 12.01
N ASP A 148 -12.49 -16.28 12.45
CA ASP A 148 -13.46 -17.38 12.34
C ASP A 148 -14.23 -17.39 11.00
N ASP A 149 -14.09 -16.37 10.16
CA ASP A 149 -14.73 -16.22 8.85
C ASP A 149 -13.71 -15.72 7.81
N PRO A 150 -12.71 -16.54 7.43
CA PRO A 150 -11.69 -16.14 6.47
C PRO A 150 -12.30 -15.92 5.08
N ARG A 151 -11.93 -14.81 4.44
CA ARG A 151 -12.42 -14.43 3.11
C ARG A 151 -11.34 -14.60 2.05
N ARG A 152 -11.76 -14.85 0.81
CA ARG A 152 -10.92 -14.82 -0.40
C ARG A 152 -11.69 -14.11 -1.50
N ILE A 153 -11.06 -13.09 -2.09
CA ILE A 153 -11.55 -12.41 -3.28
C ILE A 153 -10.75 -12.94 -4.47
N PHE A 154 -11.47 -13.47 -5.47
CA PHE A 154 -10.89 -13.85 -6.75
C PHE A 154 -10.93 -12.65 -7.69
N HIS A 155 -9.90 -12.51 -8.50
CA HIS A 155 -9.75 -11.43 -9.46
C HIS A 155 -9.13 -11.98 -10.76
N PHE A 156 -9.32 -11.22 -11.83
CA PHE A 156 -8.68 -11.45 -13.12
C PHE A 156 -8.18 -10.09 -13.61
N VAL A 157 -6.92 -10.04 -14.07
CA VAL A 157 -6.34 -8.84 -14.67
C VAL A 157 -6.38 -9.03 -16.18
N ASP A 158 -7.11 -8.15 -16.85
CA ASP A 158 -7.07 -8.01 -18.30
C ASP A 158 -6.24 -6.78 -18.65
N ASP A 159 -5.02 -6.99 -19.15
CA ASP A 159 -4.07 -5.94 -19.51
C ASP A 159 -3.94 -5.74 -21.03
N GLN A 160 -4.87 -6.29 -21.81
CA GLN A 160 -4.90 -6.17 -23.27
C GLN A 160 -5.87 -5.06 -23.71
N GLY A 161 -5.36 -3.83 -23.86
CA GLY A 161 -6.18 -2.70 -24.31
C GLY A 161 -5.40 -1.41 -24.59
#